data_AF-A0A3D1CQ06-F1
#
_entry.id   AF-A0A3D1CQ06-F1
#
_cell.length_a   1.000
_cell.length_b   1.000
_cell.length_c   1.000
_cell.angle_alpha   90.00
_cell.angle_beta   90.00
_cell.angle_gamma   90.00
#
_symmetry.space_group_name_H-M   'P 1'
#
loop_
_entity.id
_entity.type
_entity.pdbx_description
1 polymer ?
#
loop_
_entity_poly.entity_id
_entity_poly.type
_entity_poly.pdbx_seq_one_letter_code
_entity_poly.pdbx_strand_id
1 'polypeptide(L)'
;SDKLGVSAVIVCPYNEATAEADPHQQVVLNCDGVAMSAGWAPAAALLYQAGTQMRYDQAVQQFVPNQLPEGVFAAGKVNGIFELEQRLLDGKRAGAEAARYLGKSTADPVAVMAHRGNSPSHPYPIVNHPKGKNFVDFDEDIQVKDFINAAKEGFDNIELMKRFTTVGMGPSQGKHSNMNAIRILARIRDLPVEKIGSTTARPFFHPTPIGHLGGRGFHPHRHTAMHEWHVKEGAVMMEAGVWLRPAYYLPLGINLTSQQAVQQEAMAVRKSAGMIDGSTLGKIEVFGKDAAAFLERFYTGKFASQKVGNSRIAMLLDEAGVIVDDGVAVRLDQDKFYVSTNSSNAATVYREMQRNLQLWGMQVTLVNLTGVMSAMTLAGPSSRSILSELTDLDLLEEAFPQGAYREALVAGVKAIVMRVAFVSDLAFEIHVPSSAGLHVWQKIMEAGKTYGLRPFGTDAQRLLRLEMGHHLISHDTDGLTNPFEAHAESLVAMDKAFFIGQRSLKILQKKPVKKKLVTFVLDADFGELPKECNLVIEKGEIAGRVTSISFSEYVNRVIGFAFVLPEQAKAGHRFAIRTDSGRIEMAEVVEHSFLSLNQG
;
A
#
# COMPACT_ATOMS: atom_id res chain seq x y z
N SER A 1 -14.54 53.34 18.22
CA SER A 1 -14.16 52.02 17.66
C SER A 1 -14.62 51.83 16.21
N ASP A 2 -15.10 52.87 15.51
CA ASP A 2 -15.65 52.76 14.14
C ASP A 2 -14.66 53.05 13.00
N LYS A 3 -13.40 52.60 13.09
CA LYS A 3 -12.41 52.87 12.00
C LYS A 3 -12.60 51.99 10.76
N LEU A 4 -13.51 51.01 10.77
CA LEU A 4 -13.68 50.01 9.70
C LEU A 4 -15.10 49.97 9.10
N GLY A 5 -16.01 50.85 9.53
CA GLY A 5 -17.37 50.94 8.98
C GLY A 5 -17.45 51.81 7.73
N VAL A 6 -18.42 51.55 6.86
CA VAL A 6 -18.82 52.51 5.83
C VAL A 6 -19.46 53.71 6.53
N SER A 7 -19.07 54.93 6.18
CA SER A 7 -19.66 56.16 6.72
C SER A 7 -20.40 56.98 5.67
N ALA A 8 -20.03 56.82 4.40
CA ALA A 8 -20.69 57.40 3.26
C ALA A 8 -20.34 56.63 1.98
N VAL A 9 -21.17 56.77 0.95
CA VAL A 9 -20.84 56.42 -0.44
C VAL A 9 -20.73 57.67 -1.28
N ILE A 10 -19.81 57.64 -2.24
CA ILE A 10 -19.69 58.65 -3.28
C ILE A 10 -20.25 58.04 -4.56
N VAL A 11 -21.29 58.67 -5.10
CA VAL A 11 -21.96 58.24 -6.35
C VAL A 11 -21.66 59.26 -7.42
N CYS A 12 -21.30 58.81 -8.62
CA CYS A 12 -21.09 59.63 -9.80
C CYS A 12 -21.86 59.08 -11.00
N PRO A 13 -22.24 59.92 -11.98
CA PRO A 13 -22.82 59.47 -13.24
C PRO A 13 -21.90 58.49 -13.96
N TYR A 14 -22.51 57.45 -14.51
CA TYR A 14 -21.85 56.47 -15.36
C TYR A 14 -22.38 56.61 -16.79
N ASN A 15 -21.48 56.72 -17.76
CA ASN A 15 -21.82 56.79 -19.18
C ASN A 15 -21.75 55.38 -19.77
N GLU A 16 -22.90 54.80 -20.10
CA GLU A 16 -23.00 53.45 -20.67
C GLU A 16 -22.37 53.34 -22.07
N ALA A 17 -22.30 54.44 -22.83
CA ALA A 17 -21.74 54.44 -24.18
C ALA A 17 -20.20 54.45 -24.17
N THR A 18 -19.58 55.15 -23.23
CA THR A 18 -18.11 55.20 -23.09
C THR A 18 -17.56 54.23 -22.06
N ALA A 19 -18.44 53.63 -21.25
CA ALA A 19 -18.11 52.80 -20.10
C ALA A 19 -17.21 53.47 -19.05
N GLU A 20 -17.39 54.78 -18.86
CA GLU A 20 -16.62 55.62 -17.93
C GLU A 20 -17.54 56.26 -16.89
N ALA A 21 -17.01 56.49 -15.68
CA ALA A 21 -17.66 57.32 -14.68
C ALA A 21 -17.14 58.76 -14.80
N ASP A 22 -18.01 59.74 -14.51
CA ASP A 22 -17.62 61.15 -14.42
C ASP A 22 -17.35 61.53 -12.94
N PRO A 23 -16.08 61.47 -12.47
CA PRO A 23 -15.77 61.77 -11.08
C PRO A 23 -15.92 63.26 -10.73
N HIS A 24 -16.09 64.13 -11.73
CA HIS A 24 -16.28 65.56 -11.50
C HIS A 24 -17.72 65.88 -11.07
N GLN A 25 -18.66 64.99 -11.39
CA GLN A 25 -20.04 65.05 -10.92
C GLN A 25 -20.25 63.97 -9.86
N GLN A 26 -20.19 64.33 -8.59
CA GLN A 26 -20.33 63.37 -7.49
C GLN A 26 -21.28 63.86 -6.40
N VAL A 27 -22.02 62.92 -5.81
CA VAL A 27 -22.87 63.13 -4.65
C VAL A 27 -22.39 62.21 -3.52
N VAL A 28 -22.22 62.78 -2.33
CA VAL A 28 -21.89 62.02 -1.11
C VAL A 28 -23.18 61.70 -0.38
N LEU A 29 -23.45 60.42 -0.13
CA LEU A 29 -24.58 59.93 0.63
C LEU A 29 -24.06 59.31 1.92
N ASN A 30 -24.42 59.88 3.07
CA ASN A 30 -24.07 59.29 4.36
C ASN A 30 -24.83 57.98 4.56
N CYS A 31 -24.12 56.92 4.94
CA CYS A 31 -24.68 55.59 5.17
C CYS A 31 -23.73 54.74 6.00
N ASP A 32 -24.25 53.71 6.66
CA ASP A 32 -23.50 52.73 7.45
C ASP A 32 -23.21 51.42 6.69
N GLY A 33 -23.75 51.26 5.47
CA GLY A 33 -23.55 50.09 4.64
C GLY A 33 -23.99 50.28 3.18
N VAL A 34 -23.57 49.36 2.31
CA VAL A 34 -23.89 49.36 0.89
C VAL A 34 -24.43 47.99 0.47
N ALA A 35 -25.66 47.95 -0.02
CA ALA A 35 -26.23 46.76 -0.64
C ALA A 35 -25.93 46.79 -2.15
N MET A 36 -25.06 45.89 -2.62
CA MET A 36 -24.65 45.81 -4.02
C MET A 36 -25.40 44.69 -4.76
N SER A 37 -25.99 45.02 -5.91
CA SER A 37 -26.63 44.06 -6.80
C SER A 37 -26.14 44.27 -8.24
N ALA A 38 -25.05 43.59 -8.60
CA ALA A 38 -24.46 43.69 -9.95
C ALA A 38 -24.95 42.60 -10.93
N GLY A 39 -25.57 41.54 -10.42
CA GLY A 39 -26.08 40.43 -11.22
C GLY A 39 -25.94 39.07 -10.53
N TRP A 40 -26.11 38.01 -11.31
CA TRP A 40 -26.09 36.62 -10.86
C TRP A 40 -24.91 35.84 -11.45
N ALA A 41 -24.24 35.06 -10.61
CA ALA A 41 -23.38 33.96 -11.02
C ALA A 41 -24.14 32.64 -10.76
N PRO A 42 -24.47 31.85 -11.78
CA PRO A 42 -25.22 30.62 -11.57
C PRO A 42 -24.36 29.60 -10.80
N ALA A 43 -24.98 28.88 -9.86
CA ALA A 43 -24.34 27.79 -9.11
C ALA A 43 -24.16 26.53 -9.98
N ALA A 44 -23.38 26.66 -11.05
CA ALA A 44 -23.26 25.67 -12.11
C ALA A 44 -22.14 24.64 -11.89
N ALA A 45 -21.44 24.68 -10.76
CA ALA A 45 -20.27 23.85 -10.50
C ALA A 45 -20.54 22.35 -10.68
N LEU A 46 -21.71 21.86 -10.26
CA LEU A 46 -22.09 20.45 -10.46
C LEU A 46 -22.32 20.10 -11.94
N LEU A 47 -22.85 21.03 -12.73
CA LEU A 47 -23.02 20.83 -14.18
C LEU A 47 -21.66 20.79 -14.89
N TYR A 48 -20.73 21.67 -14.51
CA TYR A 48 -19.35 21.62 -14.99
C TYR A 48 -18.66 20.30 -14.62
N GLN A 49 -18.81 19.85 -13.36
CA GLN A 49 -18.26 18.55 -12.91
C GLN A 49 -18.87 17.37 -13.67
N ALA A 50 -20.14 17.46 -14.07
CA ALA A 50 -20.80 16.46 -14.90
C ALA A 50 -20.32 16.47 -16.36
N GLY A 51 -19.57 17.48 -16.81
CA GLY A 51 -19.13 17.62 -18.20
C GLY A 51 -20.08 18.42 -19.10
N THR A 52 -20.94 19.25 -18.52
CA THR A 52 -21.85 20.12 -19.28
C THR A 52 -21.07 21.13 -20.12
N GLN A 53 -21.37 21.18 -21.41
CA GLN A 53 -20.89 22.26 -22.26
C GLN A 53 -21.71 23.51 -22.00
N MET A 54 -21.04 24.63 -21.75
CA MET A 54 -21.68 25.91 -21.48
C MET A 54 -21.54 26.87 -22.65
N ARG A 55 -22.52 27.75 -22.80
CA ARG A 55 -22.45 28.93 -23.69
C ARG A 55 -22.66 30.19 -22.87
N TYR A 56 -22.07 31.30 -23.30
CA TYR A 56 -22.39 32.60 -22.70
C TYR A 56 -23.69 33.13 -23.32
N ASP A 57 -24.65 33.54 -22.50
CA ASP A 57 -25.91 34.12 -22.95
C ASP A 57 -25.93 35.63 -22.69
N GLN A 58 -25.98 36.41 -23.76
CA GLN A 58 -25.94 37.87 -23.70
C GLN A 58 -27.23 38.48 -23.13
N ALA A 59 -28.38 37.81 -23.24
CA ALA A 59 -29.65 38.34 -22.73
C ALA A 59 -29.71 38.33 -21.20
N VAL A 60 -28.96 37.42 -20.56
CA VAL A 60 -28.88 37.27 -19.10
C VAL A 60 -27.48 37.50 -18.53
N GLN A 61 -26.50 37.81 -19.38
CA GLN A 61 -25.11 38.09 -19.04
C GLN A 61 -24.48 37.01 -18.12
N GLN A 62 -24.61 35.73 -18.47
CA GLN A 62 -24.01 34.60 -17.71
C GLN A 62 -23.77 33.38 -18.60
N PHE A 63 -22.96 32.41 -18.11
CA PHE A 63 -22.85 31.10 -18.72
C PHE A 63 -24.07 30.24 -18.39
N VAL A 64 -24.69 29.64 -19.40
CA VAL A 64 -25.82 28.70 -19.30
C VAL A 64 -25.50 27.39 -20.01
N PRO A 65 -26.14 26.27 -19.64
CA PRO A 65 -26.01 25.01 -20.36
C PRO A 65 -26.31 25.16 -21.84
N ASN A 66 -25.38 24.70 -22.68
CA ASN A 66 -25.56 24.52 -24.12
C ASN A 66 -25.93 23.07 -24.43
N GLN A 67 -25.14 22.13 -23.85
CA GLN A 67 -25.36 20.70 -24.01
C GLN A 67 -25.12 20.01 -22.67
N LEU A 68 -26.15 19.34 -22.18
CA LEU A 68 -26.09 18.51 -20.98
C LEU A 68 -25.64 17.09 -21.35
N PRO A 69 -24.82 16.43 -20.51
CA PRO A 69 -24.55 14.99 -20.64
C PRO A 69 -25.82 14.16 -20.51
N GLU A 70 -25.80 12.93 -21.02
CA GLU A 70 -26.90 11.99 -20.86
C GLU A 70 -27.23 11.76 -19.37
N GLY A 71 -28.52 11.77 -19.03
CA GLY A 71 -29.00 11.60 -17.66
C GLY A 71 -28.85 12.83 -16.75
N VAL A 72 -28.35 13.96 -17.25
CA VAL A 72 -28.23 15.22 -16.50
C VAL A 72 -29.29 16.22 -16.96
N PHE A 73 -30.05 16.77 -16.01
CA PHE A 73 -31.11 17.73 -16.29
C PHE A 73 -30.91 18.97 -15.43
N ALA A 74 -30.89 20.14 -16.07
CA ALA A 74 -30.75 21.43 -15.40
C ALA A 74 -32.08 22.19 -15.45
N ALA A 75 -32.36 22.98 -14.41
CA ALA A 75 -33.56 23.81 -14.33
C ALA A 75 -33.31 25.14 -13.61
N GLY A 76 -34.04 26.16 -14.02
CA GLY A 76 -34.15 27.46 -13.38
C GLY A 76 -33.03 28.43 -13.73
N LYS A 77 -32.52 29.19 -12.75
CA LYS A 77 -31.57 30.29 -13.02
C LYS A 77 -30.27 29.82 -13.68
N VAL A 78 -29.86 28.57 -13.45
CA VAL A 78 -28.70 27.99 -14.12
C VAL A 78 -28.92 27.85 -15.64
N ASN A 79 -30.17 27.67 -16.09
CA ASN A 79 -30.57 27.70 -17.51
C ASN A 79 -30.83 29.11 -18.04
N GLY A 80 -30.63 30.15 -17.23
CA GLY A 80 -30.98 31.53 -17.60
C GLY A 80 -32.47 31.87 -17.44
N ILE A 81 -33.25 31.06 -16.69
CA ILE A 81 -34.69 31.31 -16.48
C ILE A 81 -34.92 32.01 -15.12
N PHE A 82 -35.36 33.26 -15.17
CA PHE A 82 -35.48 34.13 -13.98
C PHE A 82 -36.92 34.42 -13.57
N GLU A 83 -37.85 34.56 -14.51
CA GLU A 83 -39.28 34.75 -14.23
C GLU A 83 -39.83 33.55 -13.45
N LEU A 84 -40.56 33.81 -12.37
CA LEU A 84 -40.99 32.77 -11.44
C LEU A 84 -41.85 31.70 -12.12
N GLU A 85 -42.82 32.10 -12.93
CA GLU A 85 -43.72 31.20 -13.64
C GLU A 85 -42.96 30.29 -14.61
N GLN A 86 -42.07 30.86 -15.42
CA GLN A 86 -41.22 30.10 -16.34
C GLN A 86 -40.26 29.18 -15.59
N ARG A 87 -39.75 29.60 -14.44
CA ARG A 87 -38.86 28.77 -13.60
C ARG A 87 -39.57 27.53 -13.05
N LEU A 88 -40.85 27.66 -12.70
CA LEU A 88 -41.68 26.52 -12.27
C LEU A 88 -41.94 25.55 -13.43
N LEU A 89 -42.19 26.08 -14.64
CA LEU A 89 -42.31 25.26 -15.84
C LEU A 89 -40.99 24.55 -16.16
N ASP A 90 -39.84 25.22 -16.02
CA ASP A 90 -38.53 24.63 -16.26
C ASP A 90 -38.19 23.49 -15.30
N GLY A 91 -38.60 23.62 -14.03
CA GLY A 91 -38.54 22.53 -13.06
C GLY A 91 -39.40 21.33 -13.46
N LYS A 92 -40.64 21.57 -13.92
CA LYS A 92 -41.52 20.50 -14.43
C LYS A 92 -40.93 19.83 -15.67
N ARG A 93 -40.36 20.62 -16.59
CA ARG A 93 -39.68 20.13 -17.80
C ARG A 93 -38.54 19.19 -17.44
N ALA A 94 -37.58 19.64 -16.61
CA ALA A 94 -36.43 18.83 -16.21
C ALA A 94 -36.85 17.56 -15.45
N GLY A 95 -37.86 17.65 -14.58
CA GLY A 95 -38.41 16.48 -13.87
C GLY A 95 -39.07 15.46 -14.81
N ALA A 96 -39.83 15.93 -15.80
CA ALA A 96 -40.46 15.06 -16.81
C ALA A 96 -39.43 14.39 -17.72
N GLU A 97 -38.38 15.13 -18.13
CA GLU A 97 -37.24 14.58 -18.88
C GLU A 97 -36.50 13.51 -18.08
N ALA A 98 -36.21 13.76 -16.81
CA ALA A 98 -35.61 12.77 -15.91
C ALA A 98 -36.48 11.51 -15.76
N ALA A 99 -37.79 11.67 -15.57
CA ALA A 99 -38.71 10.54 -15.48
C ALA A 99 -38.79 9.74 -16.80
N ARG A 100 -38.77 10.43 -17.95
CA ARG A 100 -38.75 9.79 -19.27
C ARG A 100 -37.46 9.02 -19.51
N TYR A 101 -36.32 9.59 -19.12
CA TYR A 101 -35.01 8.92 -19.18
C TYR A 101 -35.00 7.61 -18.38
N LEU A 102 -35.69 7.57 -17.24
CA LEU A 102 -35.87 6.36 -16.43
C LEU A 102 -36.98 5.42 -16.93
N GLY A 103 -37.63 5.73 -18.06
CA GLY A 103 -38.78 4.96 -18.58
C GLY A 103 -40.03 5.02 -17.71
N LYS A 104 -40.18 6.06 -16.89
CA LYS A 104 -41.26 6.21 -15.90
C LYS A 104 -42.35 7.22 -16.30
N SER A 105 -42.20 7.90 -17.44
CA SER A 105 -43.19 8.87 -17.91
C SER A 105 -43.18 8.99 -19.43
N THR A 106 -44.37 9.16 -20.00
CA THR A 106 -44.62 9.56 -21.39
C THR A 106 -45.18 10.98 -21.49
N ALA A 107 -45.14 11.74 -20.39
CA ALA A 107 -45.72 13.09 -20.35
C ALA A 107 -45.15 13.99 -21.46
N ASP A 108 -46.00 14.85 -21.99
CA ASP A 108 -45.66 15.76 -23.07
C ASP A 108 -44.53 16.72 -22.67
N PRO A 109 -43.74 17.21 -23.65
CA PRO A 109 -42.74 18.23 -23.41
C PRO A 109 -43.37 19.50 -22.81
N VAL A 110 -42.84 19.96 -21.68
CA VAL A 110 -43.23 21.24 -21.07
C VAL A 110 -42.46 22.35 -21.77
N ALA A 111 -43.17 23.23 -22.47
CA ALA A 111 -42.56 24.40 -23.10
C ALA A 111 -42.16 25.43 -22.03
N VAL A 112 -40.94 25.95 -22.15
CA VAL A 112 -40.38 26.99 -21.28
C VAL A 112 -39.93 28.14 -22.16
N MET A 113 -40.37 29.36 -21.84
CA MET A 113 -39.98 30.54 -22.58
C MET A 113 -38.64 31.07 -22.08
N ALA A 114 -37.76 31.44 -23.02
CA ALA A 114 -36.55 32.17 -22.72
C ALA A 114 -36.87 33.55 -22.12
N HIS A 115 -35.96 34.08 -21.30
CA HIS A 115 -36.08 35.41 -20.69
C HIS A 115 -36.31 36.49 -21.74
N ARG A 116 -37.32 37.35 -21.54
CA ARG A 116 -37.63 38.49 -22.41
C ARG A 116 -37.74 39.75 -21.56
N GLY A 117 -36.75 40.63 -21.63
CA GLY A 117 -36.75 41.90 -20.89
C GLY A 117 -35.35 42.33 -20.48
N ASN A 118 -35.28 43.23 -19.50
CA ASN A 118 -34.00 43.70 -18.95
C ASN A 118 -33.22 42.53 -18.37
N SER A 119 -31.92 42.50 -18.64
CA SER A 119 -31.04 41.47 -18.09
C SER A 119 -31.08 41.51 -16.56
N PRO A 120 -31.23 40.36 -15.87
CA PRO A 120 -31.12 40.28 -14.41
C PRO A 120 -29.68 40.49 -13.91
N SER A 121 -28.72 40.56 -14.82
CA SER A 121 -27.31 40.83 -14.57
C SER A 121 -26.86 42.00 -15.44
N HIS A 122 -26.34 43.05 -14.82
CA HIS A 122 -25.90 44.24 -15.56
C HIS A 122 -24.65 43.90 -16.40
N PRO A 123 -24.39 44.61 -17.52
CA PRO A 123 -23.10 44.53 -18.19
C PRO A 123 -22.04 45.16 -17.28
N TYR A 124 -21.33 44.35 -16.49
CA TYR A 124 -20.43 44.75 -15.40
C TYR A 124 -19.39 45.77 -15.88
N PRO A 125 -19.53 47.07 -15.59
CA PRO A 125 -18.59 48.05 -16.08
C PRO A 125 -17.35 48.05 -15.18
N ILE A 126 -16.18 47.83 -15.78
CA ILE A 126 -14.91 47.89 -15.03
C ILE A 126 -14.43 49.35 -15.08
N VAL A 127 -14.75 50.13 -14.05
CA VAL A 127 -14.32 51.53 -13.95
C VAL A 127 -13.15 51.63 -12.98
N ASN A 128 -12.04 52.20 -13.43
CA ASN A 128 -10.87 52.40 -12.57
C ASN A 128 -11.03 53.69 -11.77
N HIS A 129 -11.01 53.59 -10.44
CA HIS A 129 -10.90 54.78 -9.58
C HIS A 129 -9.43 55.17 -9.35
N PRO A 130 -8.97 56.39 -9.68
CA PRO A 130 -7.55 56.79 -9.60
C PRO A 130 -6.91 56.65 -8.21
N LYS A 131 -7.72 56.73 -7.14
CA LYS A 131 -7.28 56.61 -5.75
C LYS A 131 -7.90 55.41 -5.01
N GLY A 132 -8.62 54.54 -5.73
CA GLY A 132 -9.45 53.48 -5.14
C GLY A 132 -8.85 52.09 -5.33
N LYS A 133 -9.31 51.14 -4.53
CA LYS A 133 -8.98 49.71 -4.69
C LYS A 133 -10.13 49.01 -5.41
N ASN A 134 -9.88 48.53 -6.64
CA ASN A 134 -10.89 47.84 -7.44
C ASN A 134 -10.82 46.33 -7.15
N PHE A 135 -11.39 45.88 -6.04
CA PHE A 135 -11.37 44.49 -5.62
C PHE A 135 -12.23 43.59 -6.54
N VAL A 136 -11.70 42.41 -6.82
CA VAL A 136 -12.30 41.36 -7.65
C VAL A 136 -12.49 40.09 -6.83
N ASP A 137 -11.51 39.76 -5.98
CA ASP A 137 -11.60 38.67 -5.02
C ASP A 137 -11.32 39.18 -3.60
N PHE A 138 -12.33 39.08 -2.74
CA PHE A 138 -12.21 39.48 -1.34
C PHE A 138 -11.52 38.42 -0.47
N ASP A 139 -11.46 37.16 -0.89
CA ASP A 139 -10.78 36.11 -0.12
C ASP A 139 -9.26 36.28 -0.15
N GLU A 140 -8.75 36.81 -1.26
CA GLU A 140 -7.33 36.85 -1.61
C GLU A 140 -6.82 38.29 -1.85
N ASP A 141 -7.65 39.31 -1.55
CA ASP A 141 -7.35 40.75 -1.73
C ASP A 141 -6.99 41.17 -3.18
N ILE A 142 -7.49 40.44 -4.17
CA ILE A 142 -7.13 40.61 -5.59
C ILE A 142 -7.90 41.76 -6.21
N GLN A 143 -7.19 42.59 -6.98
CA GLN A 143 -7.71 43.79 -7.63
C GLN A 143 -7.52 43.75 -9.15
N VAL A 144 -8.25 44.61 -9.88
CA VAL A 144 -8.15 44.75 -11.35
C VAL A 144 -6.70 44.96 -11.83
N LYS A 145 -5.89 45.72 -11.07
CA LYS A 145 -4.48 45.97 -11.41
C LYS A 145 -3.63 44.69 -11.43
N ASP A 146 -3.99 43.70 -10.63
CA ASP A 146 -3.23 42.44 -10.53
C ASP A 146 -3.44 41.61 -11.81
N PHE A 147 -4.65 41.66 -12.40
CA PHE A 147 -4.92 41.09 -13.72
C PHE A 147 -4.14 41.80 -14.83
N ILE A 148 -4.06 43.13 -14.79
CA ILE A 148 -3.30 43.91 -15.79
C ILE A 148 -1.81 43.55 -15.72
N ASN A 149 -1.25 43.44 -14.51
CA ASN A 149 0.15 43.05 -14.32
C ASN A 149 0.39 41.61 -14.78
N ALA A 150 -0.46 40.67 -14.40
CA ALA A 150 -0.36 39.28 -14.84
C ALA A 150 -0.40 39.15 -16.37
N ALA A 151 -1.29 39.88 -17.04
CA ALA A 151 -1.37 39.88 -18.51
C ALA A 151 -0.12 40.50 -19.16
N LYS A 152 0.48 41.55 -18.58
CA LYS A 152 1.75 42.13 -19.06
C LYS A 152 2.91 41.14 -18.97
N GLU A 153 2.89 40.26 -17.97
CA GLU A 153 3.86 39.18 -17.80
C GLU A 153 3.58 37.96 -18.71
N GLY A 154 2.52 38.02 -19.52
CA GLY A 154 2.17 36.97 -20.49
C GLY A 154 1.19 35.92 -19.98
N PHE A 155 0.61 36.09 -18.79
CA PHE A 155 -0.40 35.17 -18.25
C PHE A 155 -1.81 35.51 -18.78
N ASP A 156 -2.01 35.44 -20.10
CA ASP A 156 -3.23 35.90 -20.80
C ASP A 156 -4.29 34.79 -21.01
N ASN A 157 -4.13 33.61 -20.41
CA ASN A 157 -5.16 32.58 -20.35
C ASN A 157 -5.80 32.52 -18.95
N ILE A 158 -7.09 32.24 -18.85
CA ILE A 158 -7.83 32.26 -17.57
C ILE A 158 -7.23 31.32 -16.50
N GLU A 159 -6.69 30.17 -16.89
CA GLU A 159 -6.06 29.22 -15.98
C GLU A 159 -4.68 29.73 -15.49
N LEU A 160 -3.93 30.40 -16.35
CA LEU A 160 -2.64 31.02 -15.98
C LEU A 160 -2.85 32.26 -15.10
N MET A 161 -3.81 33.10 -15.49
CA MET A 161 -4.27 34.25 -14.72
C MET A 161 -4.67 33.83 -13.30
N LYS A 162 -5.53 32.81 -13.19
CA LYS A 162 -5.94 32.21 -11.90
C LYS A 162 -4.75 31.85 -11.01
N ARG A 163 -3.75 31.16 -11.58
CA ARG A 163 -2.58 30.68 -10.82
C ARG A 163 -1.65 31.83 -10.41
N PHE A 164 -1.49 32.82 -11.26
CA PHE A 164 -0.61 33.95 -10.99
C PHE A 164 -1.21 34.92 -9.98
N THR A 165 -2.49 35.27 -10.14
CA THR A 165 -3.17 36.25 -9.27
C THR A 165 -3.86 35.61 -8.07
N THR A 166 -3.86 34.28 -7.94
CA THR A 166 -4.63 33.52 -6.92
C THR A 166 -6.15 33.74 -6.92
N VAL A 167 -6.73 34.42 -7.92
CA VAL A 167 -8.19 34.64 -7.97
C VAL A 167 -8.97 33.32 -7.92
N GLY A 168 -9.99 33.27 -7.06
CA GLY A 168 -10.87 32.12 -6.90
C GLY A 168 -10.21 30.91 -6.24
N MET A 169 -9.01 31.08 -5.64
CA MET A 169 -8.33 30.02 -4.89
C MET A 169 -8.64 30.04 -3.38
N GLY A 170 -9.26 31.11 -2.89
CA GLY A 170 -9.70 31.23 -1.50
C GLY A 170 -10.89 30.34 -1.10
N PRO A 171 -11.39 30.46 0.15
CA PRO A 171 -12.44 29.59 0.69
C PRO A 171 -13.75 29.60 -0.11
N SER A 172 -14.09 30.70 -0.79
CA SER A 172 -15.27 30.76 -1.66
C SER A 172 -15.13 29.91 -2.93
N GLN A 173 -13.92 29.52 -3.30
CA GLN A 173 -13.59 28.87 -4.58
C GLN A 173 -14.04 29.70 -5.79
N GLY A 174 -13.98 31.02 -5.67
CA GLY A 174 -14.28 31.97 -6.73
C GLY A 174 -15.78 32.12 -7.05
N LYS A 175 -16.67 31.75 -6.13
CA LYS A 175 -18.12 31.93 -6.28
C LYS A 175 -18.52 33.39 -6.55
N HIS A 176 -17.82 34.36 -5.96
CA HIS A 176 -18.03 35.79 -6.24
C HIS A 176 -17.06 36.38 -7.27
N SER A 177 -15.87 35.79 -7.48
CA SER A 177 -14.79 36.41 -8.24
C SER A 177 -14.59 35.85 -9.66
N ASN A 178 -14.92 34.58 -9.94
CA ASN A 178 -14.59 33.92 -11.21
C ASN A 178 -15.21 34.60 -12.44
N MET A 179 -16.50 34.96 -12.39
CA MET A 179 -17.15 35.62 -13.52
C MET A 179 -16.53 37.00 -13.79
N ASN A 180 -16.18 37.74 -12.74
CA ASN A 180 -15.51 39.03 -12.86
C ASN A 180 -14.11 38.88 -13.44
N ALA A 181 -13.35 37.87 -12.99
CA ALA A 181 -12.03 37.54 -13.54
C ALA A 181 -12.08 37.23 -15.05
N ILE A 182 -13.05 36.43 -15.49
CA ILE A 182 -13.23 36.09 -16.92
C ILE A 182 -13.51 37.36 -17.74
N ARG A 183 -14.36 38.26 -17.23
CA ARG A 183 -14.69 39.53 -17.91
C ARG A 183 -13.53 40.51 -17.96
N ILE A 184 -12.78 40.64 -16.86
CA ILE A 184 -11.58 41.47 -16.82
C ILE A 184 -10.56 40.96 -17.85
N LEU A 185 -10.35 39.64 -17.91
CA LEU A 185 -9.48 39.05 -18.91
C LEU A 185 -10.02 39.25 -20.35
N ALA A 186 -11.34 39.12 -20.56
CA ALA A 186 -12.00 39.40 -21.84
C ALA A 186 -11.69 40.83 -22.32
N ARG A 187 -11.81 41.81 -21.41
CA ARG A 187 -11.49 43.22 -21.69
C ARG A 187 -10.00 43.45 -21.95
N ILE A 188 -9.11 42.83 -21.16
CA ILE A 188 -7.65 42.96 -21.33
C ILE A 188 -7.22 42.43 -22.71
N ARG A 189 -7.88 41.38 -23.20
CA ARG A 189 -7.56 40.73 -24.48
C ARG A 189 -8.33 41.24 -25.68
N ASP A 190 -9.29 42.13 -25.48
CA ASP A 190 -10.22 42.58 -26.52
C ASP A 190 -10.95 41.40 -27.21
N LEU A 191 -11.44 40.45 -26.41
CA LEU A 191 -12.16 39.26 -26.87
C LEU A 191 -13.55 39.18 -26.22
N PRO A 192 -14.56 38.59 -26.89
CA PRO A 192 -15.84 38.33 -26.26
C PRO A 192 -15.69 37.29 -25.13
N VAL A 193 -16.50 37.42 -24.07
CA VAL A 193 -16.44 36.59 -22.85
C VAL A 193 -16.45 35.08 -23.14
N GLU A 194 -17.23 34.67 -24.14
CA GLU A 194 -17.33 33.27 -24.59
C GLU A 194 -16.00 32.67 -25.07
N LYS A 195 -15.05 33.48 -25.54
CA LYS A 195 -13.74 33.04 -26.05
C LYS A 195 -12.67 32.92 -24.98
N ILE A 196 -12.90 33.46 -23.78
CA ILE A 196 -11.97 33.32 -22.65
C ILE A 196 -12.03 31.92 -22.03
N GLY A 197 -13.22 31.30 -22.06
CA GLY A 197 -13.49 30.06 -21.35
C GLY A 197 -13.73 30.28 -19.86
N SER A 198 -13.97 29.19 -19.14
CA SER A 198 -14.15 29.18 -17.69
C SER A 198 -13.03 28.37 -17.03
N THR A 199 -12.86 28.54 -15.72
CA THR A 199 -11.95 27.69 -14.95
C THR A 199 -12.60 26.35 -14.64
N THR A 200 -11.78 25.32 -14.47
CA THR A 200 -12.31 23.97 -14.19
C THR A 200 -12.99 23.91 -12.81
N ALA A 201 -14.26 23.51 -12.76
CA ALA A 201 -14.93 23.18 -11.49
C ALA A 201 -14.51 21.79 -11.00
N ARG A 202 -14.08 21.69 -9.74
CA ARG A 202 -13.63 20.43 -9.12
C ARG A 202 -14.48 20.08 -7.89
N PRO A 203 -14.68 18.79 -7.58
CA PRO A 203 -15.14 18.38 -6.27
C PRO A 203 -14.14 18.83 -5.19
N PHE A 204 -14.59 19.18 -3.98
CA PHE A 204 -15.98 19.24 -3.52
C PHE A 204 -16.61 20.61 -3.79
N PHE A 205 -17.94 20.66 -4.00
CA PHE A 205 -18.66 21.92 -4.19
C PHE A 205 -18.58 22.86 -2.96
N HIS A 206 -18.47 22.26 -1.78
CA HIS A 206 -18.14 22.92 -0.53
C HIS A 206 -17.02 22.14 0.17
N PRO A 207 -16.15 22.81 0.93
CA PRO A 207 -15.19 22.13 1.79
C PRO A 207 -15.88 21.03 2.62
N THR A 208 -15.38 19.81 2.50
CA THR A 208 -15.92 18.65 3.21
C THR A 208 -14.89 18.19 4.23
N PRO A 209 -15.24 18.06 5.53
CA PRO A 209 -14.31 17.59 6.54
C PRO A 209 -13.69 16.25 6.16
N ILE A 210 -12.35 16.14 6.29
CA ILE A 210 -11.63 14.89 5.97
C ILE A 210 -12.18 13.72 6.80
N GLY A 211 -12.60 13.95 8.05
CA GLY A 211 -13.21 12.91 8.89
C GLY A 211 -14.52 12.34 8.33
N HIS A 212 -15.29 13.10 7.56
CA HIS A 212 -16.48 12.57 6.88
C HIS A 212 -16.09 11.65 5.70
N LEU A 213 -15.01 11.98 5.00
CA LEU A 213 -14.48 11.17 3.89
C LEU A 213 -13.78 9.90 4.38
N GLY A 214 -13.09 9.99 5.53
CA GLY A 214 -12.40 8.86 6.15
C GLY A 214 -13.34 7.80 6.74
N GLY A 215 -14.61 8.14 6.97
CA GLY A 215 -15.60 7.22 7.51
C GLY A 215 -15.19 6.64 8.87
N ARG A 216 -15.51 5.36 9.09
CA ARG A 216 -15.03 4.63 10.29
C ARG A 216 -13.63 4.11 10.03
N GLY A 217 -12.68 4.40 10.92
CA GLY A 217 -11.36 3.77 10.89
C GLY A 217 -11.51 2.25 10.96
N PHE A 218 -10.93 1.53 9.99
CA PHE A 218 -11.04 0.09 9.88
C PHE A 218 -9.65 -0.51 9.65
N HIS A 219 -9.11 -1.15 10.68
CA HIS A 219 -7.83 -1.87 10.64
C HIS A 219 -8.12 -3.32 11.03
N PRO A 220 -8.59 -4.17 10.09
CA PRO A 220 -8.94 -5.55 10.40
C PRO A 220 -7.68 -6.37 10.65
N HIS A 221 -7.66 -7.07 11.78
CA HIS A 221 -6.64 -8.05 12.10
C HIS A 221 -7.22 -9.46 12.04
N ARG A 222 -6.43 -10.41 11.56
CA ARG A 222 -6.75 -11.84 11.55
C ARG A 222 -6.06 -12.52 12.73
N HIS A 223 -6.79 -13.39 13.40
CA HIS A 223 -6.33 -14.15 14.56
C HIS A 223 -6.25 -15.63 14.20
N THR A 224 -5.20 -16.31 14.66
CA THR A 224 -5.10 -17.78 14.54
C THR A 224 -6.04 -18.45 15.54
N ALA A 225 -6.30 -19.75 15.38
CA ALA A 225 -7.09 -20.51 16.34
C ALA A 225 -6.46 -20.56 17.75
N MET A 226 -5.16 -20.27 17.87
CA MET A 226 -4.41 -20.26 19.12
C MET A 226 -4.26 -18.84 19.71
N HIS A 227 -4.85 -17.80 19.10
CA HIS A 227 -4.64 -16.40 19.51
C HIS A 227 -4.93 -16.15 20.99
N GLU A 228 -6.08 -16.58 21.49
CA GLU A 228 -6.46 -16.39 22.90
C GLU A 228 -5.49 -17.12 23.86
N TRP A 229 -4.96 -18.27 23.44
CA TRP A 229 -3.93 -18.98 24.21
C TRP A 229 -2.64 -18.15 24.27
N HIS A 230 -2.20 -17.61 23.13
CA HIS A 230 -0.99 -16.79 23.06
C HIS A 230 -1.08 -15.58 24.00
N VAL A 231 -2.20 -14.83 23.92
CA VAL A 231 -2.44 -13.67 24.78
C VAL A 231 -2.42 -14.07 26.26
N LYS A 232 -3.07 -15.18 26.61
CA LYS A 232 -3.10 -15.69 28.00
C LYS A 232 -1.72 -16.09 28.52
N GLU A 233 -0.87 -16.66 27.69
CA GLU A 233 0.50 -17.08 28.03
C GLU A 233 1.52 -15.94 27.94
N GLY A 234 1.06 -14.68 27.82
CA GLY A 234 1.92 -13.50 27.85
C GLY A 234 2.63 -13.20 26.52
N ALA A 235 2.08 -13.65 25.40
CA ALA A 235 2.59 -13.26 24.08
C ALA A 235 2.47 -11.74 23.89
N VAL A 236 3.58 -11.11 23.50
CA VAL A 236 3.57 -9.77 22.92
C VAL A 236 3.27 -9.94 21.44
N MET A 237 2.13 -9.41 20.99
CA MET A 237 1.66 -9.56 19.62
C MET A 237 2.28 -8.50 18.70
N MET A 238 2.61 -8.87 17.47
CA MET A 238 3.01 -7.96 16.40
C MET A 238 2.16 -8.13 15.14
N GLU A 239 2.08 -7.08 14.34
CA GLU A 239 1.45 -7.10 13.03
C GLU A 239 2.37 -7.76 11.98
N ALA A 240 1.89 -8.84 11.37
CA ALA A 240 2.52 -9.53 10.26
C ALA A 240 1.57 -9.54 9.06
N GLY A 241 1.62 -8.48 8.26
CA GLY A 241 0.62 -8.22 7.22
C GLY A 241 -0.76 -7.99 7.88
N VAL A 242 -1.74 -8.80 7.53
CA VAL A 242 -3.09 -8.73 8.11
C VAL A 242 -3.25 -9.57 9.39
N TRP A 243 -2.21 -10.25 9.85
CA TRP A 243 -2.27 -11.16 11.01
C TRP A 243 -1.65 -10.54 12.26
N LEU A 244 -2.17 -10.89 13.44
CA LEU A 244 -1.43 -10.74 14.69
C LEU A 244 -0.71 -12.03 15.04
N ARG A 245 0.61 -11.96 15.19
CA ARG A 245 1.48 -13.09 15.56
C ARG A 245 2.22 -12.82 16.87
N PRO A 246 2.52 -13.84 17.69
CA PRO A 246 3.41 -13.69 18.83
C PRO A 246 4.82 -13.29 18.36
N ALA A 247 5.31 -12.13 18.79
CA ALA A 247 6.68 -11.69 18.56
C ALA A 247 7.64 -12.45 19.49
N TYR A 248 7.27 -12.52 20.77
CA TYR A 248 7.94 -13.22 21.87
C TYR A 248 6.94 -13.35 23.04
N TYR A 249 7.29 -14.12 24.07
CA TYR A 249 6.48 -14.40 25.24
C TYR A 249 7.15 -13.85 26.50
N LEU A 250 6.38 -13.09 27.30
CA LEU A 250 6.77 -12.62 28.63
C LEU A 250 5.96 -13.37 29.68
N PRO A 251 6.50 -14.44 30.29
CA PRO A 251 5.78 -15.21 31.29
C PRO A 251 5.33 -14.33 32.47
N LEU A 252 4.09 -14.54 32.91
CA LEU A 252 3.50 -13.76 34.00
C LEU A 252 4.37 -13.83 35.27
N GLY A 253 4.63 -12.66 35.86
CA GLY A 253 5.41 -12.53 37.09
C GLY A 253 6.92 -12.54 36.90
N ILE A 254 7.43 -12.64 35.66
CA ILE A 254 8.85 -12.52 35.35
C ILE A 254 9.10 -11.20 34.62
N ASN A 255 10.02 -10.38 35.13
CA ASN A 255 10.43 -9.16 34.46
C ASN A 255 11.62 -9.45 33.52
N LEU A 256 11.34 -9.63 32.22
CA LEU A 256 12.34 -9.81 31.17
C LEU A 256 12.26 -8.65 30.18
N THR A 257 13.41 -8.24 29.66
CA THR A 257 13.42 -7.42 28.43
C THR A 257 13.02 -8.29 27.23
N SER A 258 12.57 -7.66 26.13
CA SER A 258 12.27 -8.38 24.88
C SER A 258 13.45 -9.22 24.41
N GLN A 259 14.66 -8.66 24.45
CA GLN A 259 15.88 -9.37 24.05
C GLN A 259 16.15 -10.59 24.93
N GLN A 260 15.98 -10.49 26.25
CA GLN A 260 16.15 -11.64 27.15
C GLN A 260 15.11 -12.74 26.88
N ALA A 261 13.86 -12.37 26.61
CA ALA A 261 12.81 -13.33 26.25
C ALA A 261 13.16 -14.07 24.95
N VAL A 262 13.55 -13.33 23.91
CA VAL A 262 13.96 -13.88 22.62
C VAL A 262 15.16 -14.84 22.75
N GLN A 263 16.18 -14.49 23.55
CA GLN A 263 17.31 -15.39 23.79
C GLN A 263 16.89 -16.64 24.56
N GLN A 264 16.07 -16.54 25.60
CA GLN A 264 15.57 -17.71 26.33
C GLN A 264 14.76 -18.66 25.44
N GLU A 265 13.93 -18.11 24.56
CA GLU A 265 13.18 -18.87 23.55
C GLU A 265 14.09 -19.59 22.57
N ALA A 266 15.06 -18.89 21.98
CA ALA A 266 16.01 -19.48 21.04
C ALA A 266 16.88 -20.56 21.71
N MET A 267 17.36 -20.29 22.93
CA MET A 267 18.13 -21.26 23.72
C MET A 267 17.33 -22.51 24.06
N ALA A 268 16.01 -22.39 24.29
CA ALA A 268 15.16 -23.55 24.51
C ALA A 268 15.06 -24.44 23.26
N VAL A 269 14.90 -23.86 22.07
CA VAL A 269 14.93 -24.61 20.80
C VAL A 269 16.26 -25.33 20.62
N ARG A 270 17.39 -24.64 20.90
CA ARG A 270 18.73 -25.23 20.74
C ARG A 270 19.04 -26.33 21.74
N LYS A 271 18.69 -26.15 23.01
CA LYS A 271 19.04 -27.09 24.10
C LYS A 271 18.03 -28.21 24.30
N SER A 272 16.76 -27.99 23.93
CA SER A 272 15.72 -29.00 24.10
C SER A 272 14.63 -28.94 23.02
N ALA A 273 13.61 -28.11 23.18
CA ALA A 273 12.58 -27.91 22.18
C ALA A 273 11.86 -26.57 22.34
N GLY A 274 11.37 -26.04 21.22
CA GLY A 274 10.42 -24.94 21.20
C GLY A 274 9.32 -25.18 20.17
N MET A 275 8.18 -24.51 20.34
CA MET A 275 7.06 -24.57 19.40
C MET A 275 6.60 -23.17 18.97
N ILE A 276 6.38 -22.98 17.67
CA ILE A 276 5.89 -21.72 17.09
C ILE A 276 4.59 -21.93 16.32
N ASP A 277 3.70 -20.94 16.38
CA ASP A 277 2.50 -20.87 15.56
C ASP A 277 2.82 -20.38 14.14
N GLY A 278 2.74 -21.31 13.19
CA GLY A 278 2.93 -21.10 11.74
C GLY A 278 1.60 -21.00 10.98
N SER A 279 0.46 -20.91 11.66
CA SER A 279 -0.87 -20.94 11.02
C SER A 279 -1.07 -19.85 9.98
N THR A 280 -0.30 -18.76 10.06
CA THR A 280 -0.37 -17.62 9.14
C THR A 280 0.28 -17.87 7.77
N LEU A 281 1.10 -18.90 7.60
CA LEU A 281 1.70 -19.25 6.30
C LEU A 281 0.61 -19.46 5.23
N GLY A 282 0.85 -19.07 3.99
CA GLY A 282 -0.07 -19.43 2.92
C GLY A 282 -0.07 -20.94 2.73
N LYS A 283 -1.22 -21.52 2.44
CA LYS A 283 -1.41 -22.98 2.27
C LYS A 283 -2.34 -23.21 1.10
N ILE A 284 -1.84 -23.86 0.05
CA ILE A 284 -2.54 -24.02 -1.22
C ILE A 284 -2.47 -25.48 -1.63
N GLU A 285 -3.62 -26.11 -1.84
CA GLU A 285 -3.70 -27.40 -2.50
C GLU A 285 -3.75 -27.21 -4.01
N VAL A 286 -2.92 -27.94 -4.74
CA VAL A 286 -2.77 -27.87 -6.19
C VAL A 286 -2.98 -29.26 -6.75
N PHE A 287 -4.07 -29.50 -7.46
CA PHE A 287 -4.36 -30.84 -7.98
C PHE A 287 -4.95 -30.84 -9.39
N GLY A 288 -4.73 -31.95 -10.10
CA GLY A 288 -5.14 -32.13 -11.49
C GLY A 288 -3.98 -32.62 -12.35
N LYS A 289 -4.29 -33.15 -13.53
CA LYS A 289 -3.32 -33.82 -14.41
C LYS A 289 -2.09 -32.97 -14.77
N ASP A 290 -2.25 -31.65 -14.77
CA ASP A 290 -1.19 -30.71 -15.13
C ASP A 290 -0.50 -30.10 -13.88
N ALA A 291 -0.80 -30.55 -12.66
CA ALA A 291 -0.33 -29.93 -11.41
C ALA A 291 1.20 -29.86 -11.32
N ALA A 292 1.89 -30.96 -11.61
CA ALA A 292 3.35 -30.96 -11.61
C ALA A 292 3.92 -30.03 -12.70
N ALA A 293 3.35 -30.04 -13.91
CA ALA A 293 3.77 -29.17 -15.00
C ALA A 293 3.50 -27.69 -14.69
N PHE A 294 2.42 -27.38 -13.98
CA PHE A 294 2.09 -26.03 -13.51
C PHE A 294 3.14 -25.54 -12.51
N LEU A 295 3.48 -26.35 -11.50
CA LEU A 295 4.53 -26.01 -10.53
C LEU A 295 5.91 -25.89 -11.20
N GLU A 296 6.21 -26.71 -12.21
CA GLU A 296 7.42 -26.56 -13.04
C GLU A 296 7.45 -25.21 -13.78
N ARG A 297 6.32 -24.66 -14.23
CA ARG A 297 6.32 -23.34 -14.87
C ARG A 297 6.35 -22.20 -13.86
N PHE A 298 5.72 -22.39 -12.71
CA PHE A 298 5.52 -21.34 -11.72
C PHE A 298 6.76 -21.11 -10.83
N TYR A 299 7.39 -22.20 -10.38
CA TYR A 299 8.54 -22.15 -9.45
C TYR A 299 9.86 -22.51 -10.15
N THR A 300 10.99 -22.18 -9.52
CA THR A 300 12.33 -22.40 -10.10
C THR A 300 12.79 -23.86 -10.05
N GLY A 301 12.34 -24.63 -9.05
CA GLY A 301 12.75 -26.01 -8.82
C GLY A 301 12.11 -27.04 -9.77
N LYS A 302 12.59 -28.29 -9.73
CA LYS A 302 11.96 -29.41 -10.45
C LYS A 302 10.88 -30.02 -9.57
N PHE A 303 9.66 -30.22 -10.07
CA PHE A 303 8.53 -30.81 -9.33
C PHE A 303 8.00 -32.09 -10.01
N ALA A 304 8.19 -32.25 -11.32
CA ALA A 304 7.78 -33.45 -12.04
C ALA A 304 8.47 -34.72 -11.52
N SER A 305 9.75 -34.61 -11.15
CA SER A 305 10.57 -35.72 -10.60
C SER A 305 10.47 -35.86 -9.07
N GLN A 306 9.64 -35.07 -8.41
CA GLN A 306 9.46 -35.16 -6.97
C GLN A 306 8.70 -36.44 -6.63
N LYS A 307 9.23 -37.29 -5.76
CA LYS A 307 8.51 -38.50 -5.34
C LYS A 307 7.35 -38.12 -4.41
N VAL A 308 6.26 -38.88 -4.48
CA VAL A 308 5.16 -38.78 -3.52
C VAL A 308 5.70 -38.99 -2.10
N GLY A 309 5.21 -38.23 -1.13
CA GLY A 309 5.67 -38.31 0.26
C GLY A 309 6.90 -37.48 0.59
N ASN A 310 7.41 -36.69 -0.37
CA ASN A 310 8.54 -35.79 -0.17
C ASN A 310 8.16 -34.34 -0.44
N SER A 311 8.93 -33.44 0.13
CA SER A 311 8.84 -32.00 -0.06
C SER A 311 10.04 -31.43 -0.81
N ARG A 312 9.87 -30.26 -1.40
CA ARG A 312 10.93 -29.46 -2.04
C ARG A 312 10.71 -27.99 -1.75
N ILE A 313 11.80 -27.22 -1.68
CA ILE A 313 11.72 -25.77 -1.61
C ILE A 313 11.10 -25.24 -2.90
N ALA A 314 10.11 -24.36 -2.74
CA ALA A 314 9.36 -23.74 -3.82
C ALA A 314 9.71 -22.25 -3.92
N MET A 315 10.87 -21.95 -4.49
CA MET A 315 11.29 -20.57 -4.74
C MET A 315 10.57 -19.98 -5.95
N LEU A 316 9.97 -18.82 -5.75
CA LEU A 316 9.22 -18.06 -6.74
C LEU A 316 9.99 -16.81 -7.15
N LEU A 317 10.04 -16.58 -8.45
CA LEU A 317 10.56 -15.33 -9.02
C LEU A 317 9.44 -14.57 -9.73
N ASP A 318 9.65 -13.28 -9.92
CA ASP A 318 8.91 -12.51 -10.91
C ASP A 318 9.54 -12.63 -12.32
N GLU A 319 8.93 -11.96 -13.30
CA GLU A 319 9.45 -11.95 -14.68
C GLU A 319 10.81 -11.25 -14.81
N ALA A 320 11.18 -10.37 -13.88
CA ALA A 320 12.50 -9.73 -13.83
C ALA A 320 13.59 -10.64 -13.25
N GLY A 321 13.22 -11.81 -12.71
CA GLY A 321 14.14 -12.77 -12.09
C GLY A 321 14.49 -12.41 -10.63
N VAL A 322 13.66 -11.59 -9.99
CA VAL A 322 13.79 -11.20 -8.57
C VAL A 322 13.11 -12.25 -7.71
N ILE A 323 13.69 -12.58 -6.55
CA ILE A 323 13.10 -13.49 -5.57
C ILE A 323 11.93 -12.79 -4.88
N VAL A 324 10.71 -13.28 -5.11
CA VAL A 324 9.48 -12.66 -4.57
C VAL A 324 8.86 -13.46 -3.44
N ASP A 325 9.02 -14.78 -3.44
CA ASP A 325 8.54 -15.64 -2.36
C ASP A 325 9.26 -16.98 -2.35
N ASP A 326 9.13 -17.69 -1.24
CA ASP A 326 9.55 -19.07 -1.10
C ASP A 326 8.59 -19.84 -0.18
N GLY A 327 8.83 -21.14 -0.06
CA GLY A 327 8.05 -22.02 0.77
C GLY A 327 8.38 -23.47 0.48
N VAL A 328 7.46 -24.37 0.80
CA VAL A 328 7.64 -25.82 0.65
C VAL A 328 6.48 -26.38 -0.17
N ALA A 329 6.79 -27.10 -1.25
CA ALA A 329 5.82 -27.88 -1.99
C ALA A 329 5.99 -29.36 -1.64
N VAL A 330 4.94 -29.96 -1.11
CA VAL A 330 4.83 -31.40 -0.85
C VAL A 330 4.07 -32.07 -1.98
N ARG A 331 4.55 -33.22 -2.46
CA ARG A 331 3.78 -34.06 -3.38
C ARG A 331 2.97 -35.08 -2.57
N LEU A 332 1.67 -34.82 -2.45
CA LEU A 332 0.73 -35.65 -1.68
C LEU A 332 0.38 -36.93 -2.44
N ASP A 333 0.23 -36.81 -3.76
CA ASP A 333 -0.10 -37.91 -4.68
C ASP A 333 0.49 -37.59 -6.06
N GLN A 334 0.34 -38.48 -7.04
CA GLN A 334 0.84 -38.32 -8.40
C GLN A 334 0.46 -36.95 -8.98
N ASP A 335 -0.81 -36.53 -8.84
CA ASP A 335 -1.34 -35.30 -9.42
C ASP A 335 -1.84 -34.31 -8.34
N LYS A 336 -1.26 -34.38 -7.14
CA LYS A 336 -1.70 -33.58 -5.99
C LYS A 336 -0.51 -33.05 -5.17
N PHE A 337 -0.50 -31.75 -4.95
CA PHE A 337 0.52 -31.05 -4.16
C PHE A 337 -0.10 -30.17 -3.07
N TYR A 338 0.65 -29.97 -1.99
CA TYR A 338 0.35 -29.02 -0.94
C TYR A 338 1.51 -28.04 -0.85
N VAL A 339 1.25 -26.77 -1.10
CA VAL A 339 2.26 -25.73 -1.22
C VAL A 339 2.09 -24.71 -0.10
N SER A 340 3.15 -24.47 0.66
CA SER A 340 3.23 -23.37 1.61
C SER A 340 3.90 -22.15 1.00
N THR A 341 3.55 -20.97 1.53
CA THR A 341 4.11 -19.66 1.14
C THR A 341 4.35 -18.82 2.38
N ASN A 342 5.13 -17.73 2.28
CA ASN A 342 5.26 -16.80 3.40
C ASN A 342 3.92 -16.16 3.78
N SER A 343 3.78 -15.80 5.07
CA SER A 343 2.52 -15.27 5.62
C SER A 343 2.06 -13.98 4.92
N SER A 344 2.99 -13.05 4.68
CA SER A 344 2.69 -11.76 4.06
C SER A 344 2.33 -11.86 2.58
N ASN A 345 2.82 -12.91 1.89
CA ASN A 345 2.66 -13.08 0.45
C ASN A 345 1.57 -14.08 0.05
N ALA A 346 0.93 -14.76 1.01
CA ALA A 346 -0.07 -15.80 0.75
C ALA A 346 -1.16 -15.38 -0.23
N ALA A 347 -1.73 -14.18 -0.07
CA ALA A 347 -2.77 -13.68 -0.96
C ALA A 347 -2.24 -13.38 -2.38
N THR A 348 -1.04 -12.81 -2.47
CA THR A 348 -0.39 -12.48 -3.73
C THR A 348 -0.04 -13.74 -4.51
N VAL A 349 0.62 -14.72 -3.87
CA VAL A 349 1.00 -15.99 -4.53
C VAL A 349 -0.24 -16.72 -5.04
N TYR A 350 -1.30 -16.84 -4.22
CA TYR A 350 -2.54 -17.48 -4.66
C TYR A 350 -3.16 -16.77 -5.88
N ARG A 351 -3.21 -15.43 -5.87
CA ARG A 351 -3.69 -14.64 -7.01
C ARG A 351 -2.85 -14.86 -8.26
N GLU A 352 -1.52 -14.85 -8.15
CA GLU A 352 -0.64 -15.07 -9.30
C GLU A 352 -0.73 -16.51 -9.83
N MET A 353 -0.92 -17.51 -8.96
CA MET A 353 -1.19 -18.88 -9.39
C MET A 353 -2.51 -18.95 -10.19
N GLN A 354 -3.58 -18.31 -9.72
CA GLN A 354 -4.86 -18.24 -10.44
C GLN A 354 -4.74 -17.54 -11.80
N ARG A 355 -4.04 -16.40 -11.84
CA ARG A 355 -3.80 -15.66 -13.08
C ARG A 355 -3.03 -16.51 -14.09
N ASN A 356 -1.92 -17.11 -13.68
CA ASN A 356 -1.10 -17.93 -14.58
C ASN A 356 -1.82 -19.20 -15.03
N LEU A 357 -2.61 -19.82 -14.16
CA LEU A 357 -3.46 -20.95 -14.52
C LEU A 357 -4.43 -20.58 -15.66
N GLN A 358 -5.08 -19.42 -15.57
CA GLN A 358 -5.98 -18.91 -16.61
C GLN A 358 -5.22 -18.59 -17.91
N LEU A 359 -4.07 -17.91 -17.82
CA LEU A 359 -3.27 -17.55 -18.98
C LEU A 359 -2.69 -18.77 -19.71
N TRP A 360 -2.36 -19.84 -18.97
CA TRP A 360 -1.76 -21.04 -19.55
C TRP A 360 -2.77 -22.12 -19.93
N GLY A 361 -4.05 -21.97 -19.58
CA GLY A 361 -5.12 -22.91 -19.94
C GLY A 361 -4.89 -24.33 -19.42
N MET A 362 -4.28 -24.49 -18.24
CA MET A 362 -3.89 -25.79 -17.69
C MET A 362 -5.03 -26.43 -16.87
N GLN A 363 -5.08 -27.77 -16.81
CA GLN A 363 -6.08 -28.49 -16.03
C GLN A 363 -5.58 -28.71 -14.60
N VAL A 364 -5.67 -27.65 -13.81
CA VAL A 364 -5.30 -27.62 -12.39
C VAL A 364 -6.41 -26.93 -11.60
N THR A 365 -6.71 -27.44 -10.42
CA THR A 365 -7.56 -26.81 -9.42
C THR A 365 -6.70 -26.31 -8.28
N LEU A 366 -6.96 -25.08 -7.82
CA LEU A 366 -6.26 -24.44 -6.72
C LEU A 366 -7.23 -24.20 -5.56
N VAL A 367 -6.96 -24.78 -4.40
CA VAL A 367 -7.77 -24.57 -3.18
C VAL A 367 -6.94 -23.84 -2.14
N ASN A 368 -7.41 -22.67 -1.72
CA ASN A 368 -6.77 -21.90 -0.66
C ASN A 368 -7.16 -22.46 0.71
N LEU A 369 -6.22 -23.12 1.38
CA LEU A 369 -6.38 -23.74 2.69
C LEU A 369 -5.84 -22.87 3.84
N THR A 370 -5.37 -21.65 3.55
CA THR A 370 -4.70 -20.76 4.51
C THR A 370 -5.53 -20.51 5.77
N GLY A 371 -6.85 -20.31 5.64
CA GLY A 371 -7.75 -20.10 6.78
C GLY A 371 -8.36 -21.38 7.37
N VAL A 372 -8.19 -22.51 6.69
CA VAL A 372 -8.84 -23.79 7.04
C VAL A 372 -7.92 -24.67 7.87
N MET A 373 -6.60 -24.49 7.74
CA MET A 373 -5.59 -25.29 8.43
C MET A 373 -4.79 -24.43 9.40
N SER A 374 -4.69 -24.88 10.66
CA SER A 374 -3.67 -24.41 11.60
C SER A 374 -2.35 -25.13 11.33
N ALA A 375 -1.24 -24.45 11.62
CA ALA A 375 0.10 -25.00 11.46
C ALA A 375 0.95 -24.65 12.69
N MET A 376 1.74 -25.60 13.16
CA MET A 376 2.68 -25.40 14.27
C MET A 376 3.98 -26.13 13.97
N THR A 377 5.10 -25.52 14.33
CA THR A 377 6.42 -26.12 14.14
C THR A 377 7.03 -26.43 15.50
N LEU A 378 7.23 -27.72 15.77
CA LEU A 378 7.95 -28.22 16.94
C LEU A 378 9.41 -28.47 16.54
N ALA A 379 10.34 -27.75 17.15
CA ALA A 379 11.75 -27.73 16.75
C ALA A 379 12.68 -27.97 17.94
N GLY A 380 13.82 -28.63 17.71
CA GLY A 380 14.87 -28.86 18.69
C GLY A 380 15.15 -30.35 18.96
N PRO A 381 16.25 -30.68 19.68
CA PRO A 381 16.66 -32.07 19.93
C PRO A 381 15.58 -32.98 20.54
N SER A 382 14.73 -32.44 21.43
CA SER A 382 13.66 -33.17 22.12
C SER A 382 12.36 -33.27 21.30
N SER A 383 12.27 -32.58 20.16
CA SER A 383 11.03 -32.51 19.34
C SER A 383 10.53 -33.89 18.91
N ARG A 384 11.44 -34.80 18.54
CA ARG A 384 11.11 -36.18 18.16
C ARG A 384 10.47 -36.93 19.32
N SER A 385 11.10 -36.90 20.50
CA SER A 385 10.61 -37.60 21.69
C SER A 385 9.21 -37.11 22.10
N ILE A 386 9.01 -35.79 22.10
CA ILE A 386 7.72 -35.17 22.42
C ILE A 386 6.64 -35.60 21.42
N LEU A 387 6.94 -35.54 20.12
CA LEU A 387 5.94 -35.86 19.10
C LEU A 387 5.59 -37.36 19.09
N SER A 388 6.57 -38.24 19.34
CA SER A 388 6.36 -39.70 19.42
C SER A 388 5.32 -40.12 20.47
N GLU A 389 5.12 -39.34 21.53
CA GLU A 389 4.07 -39.61 22.53
C GLU A 389 2.65 -39.35 22.01
N LEU A 390 2.54 -38.57 20.94
CA LEU A 390 1.27 -38.03 20.45
C LEU A 390 0.92 -38.50 19.05
N THR A 391 1.82 -39.20 18.36
CA THR A 391 1.64 -39.63 16.97
C THR A 391 1.76 -41.14 16.77
N ASP A 392 1.06 -41.67 15.77
CA ASP A 392 1.20 -43.05 15.29
C ASP A 392 2.31 -43.23 14.25
N LEU A 393 3.02 -42.16 13.92
CA LEU A 393 4.10 -42.14 12.93
C LEU A 393 5.46 -42.57 13.51
N ASP A 394 6.19 -43.41 12.77
CA ASP A 394 7.60 -43.69 13.06
C ASP A 394 8.48 -42.49 12.69
N LEU A 395 9.00 -41.81 13.70
CA LEU A 395 9.81 -40.59 13.57
C LEU A 395 11.32 -40.84 13.54
N LEU A 396 11.77 -42.11 13.46
CA LEU A 396 13.17 -42.45 13.27
C LEU A 396 13.71 -41.86 11.95
N GLU A 397 15.01 -41.59 11.92
CA GLU A 397 15.68 -40.91 10.79
C GLU A 397 15.47 -41.63 9.46
N GLU A 398 15.52 -42.97 9.49
CA GLU A 398 15.37 -43.84 8.34
C GLU A 398 13.93 -43.88 7.82
N ALA A 399 12.94 -43.79 8.72
CA ALA A 399 11.52 -43.83 8.40
C ALA A 399 10.99 -42.47 7.95
N PHE A 400 11.51 -41.39 8.53
CA PHE A 400 11.07 -40.02 8.32
C PHE A 400 12.26 -39.04 8.12
N PRO A 401 12.99 -39.19 7.00
CA PRO A 401 14.17 -38.37 6.69
C PRO A 401 13.81 -36.91 6.43
N GLN A 402 14.83 -36.05 6.35
CA GLN A 402 14.64 -34.63 6.03
C GLN A 402 13.83 -34.44 4.73
N GLY A 403 12.81 -33.56 4.78
CA GLY A 403 11.90 -33.33 3.66
C GLY A 403 10.81 -34.40 3.49
N ALA A 404 10.75 -35.41 4.37
CA ALA A 404 9.64 -36.36 4.37
C ALA A 404 8.33 -35.70 4.79
N TYR A 405 7.24 -36.19 4.22
CA TYR A 405 5.87 -35.85 4.54
C TYR A 405 5.05 -37.13 4.77
N ARG A 406 4.15 -37.13 5.74
CA ARG A 406 3.12 -38.16 5.88
C ARG A 406 1.83 -37.56 6.45
N GLU A 407 0.72 -38.24 6.18
CA GLU A 407 -0.51 -38.08 6.95
C GLU A 407 -0.46 -39.05 8.13
N ALA A 408 -0.83 -38.55 9.32
CA ALA A 408 -0.79 -39.31 10.57
C ALA A 408 -1.86 -38.79 11.54
N LEU A 409 -2.05 -39.46 12.67
CA LEU A 409 -2.81 -38.91 13.79
C LEU A 409 -1.84 -38.21 14.73
N VAL A 410 -2.10 -36.95 15.08
CA VAL A 410 -1.38 -36.23 16.16
C VAL A 410 -2.39 -35.80 17.21
N ALA A 411 -2.20 -36.26 18.45
CA ALA A 411 -3.14 -36.06 19.56
C ALA A 411 -4.58 -36.49 19.19
N GLY A 412 -4.72 -37.56 18.41
CA GLY A 412 -5.99 -38.11 17.92
C GLY A 412 -6.62 -37.36 16.75
N VAL A 413 -5.93 -36.35 16.18
CA VAL A 413 -6.42 -35.52 15.07
C VAL A 413 -5.66 -35.86 13.80
N LYS A 414 -6.36 -36.00 12.67
CA LYS A 414 -5.72 -36.15 11.36
C LYS A 414 -4.85 -34.94 11.06
N ALA A 415 -3.57 -35.19 10.83
CA ALA A 415 -2.56 -34.18 10.63
C ALA A 415 -1.72 -34.48 9.38
N ILE A 416 -1.27 -33.42 8.75
CA ILE A 416 -0.14 -33.42 7.82
C ILE A 416 1.10 -33.15 8.66
N VAL A 417 2.07 -34.06 8.63
CA VAL A 417 3.36 -33.91 9.33
C VAL A 417 4.48 -33.85 8.30
N MET A 418 5.35 -32.86 8.42
CA MET A 418 6.48 -32.63 7.53
C MET A 418 7.75 -32.43 8.35
N ARG A 419 8.85 -33.01 7.89
CA ARG A 419 10.17 -32.69 8.45
C ARG A 419 10.81 -31.54 7.69
N VAL A 420 11.07 -30.45 8.39
CA VAL A 420 11.58 -29.19 7.83
C VAL A 420 12.84 -28.75 8.57
N ALA A 421 13.68 -27.95 7.93
CA ALA A 421 14.87 -27.36 8.54
C ALA A 421 14.88 -25.87 8.18
N PHE A 422 14.44 -25.04 9.13
CA PHE A 422 14.44 -23.59 9.00
C PHE A 422 14.89 -22.90 10.30
N VAL A 423 14.40 -23.38 11.45
CA VAL A 423 14.83 -22.88 12.77
C VAL A 423 15.78 -23.84 13.47
N SER A 424 15.86 -25.10 13.06
CA SER A 424 16.68 -26.17 13.64
C SER A 424 16.85 -27.30 12.62
N ASP A 425 17.91 -28.10 12.73
CA ASP A 425 18.12 -29.33 11.94
C ASP A 425 17.03 -30.39 12.17
N LEU A 426 16.41 -30.39 13.35
CA LEU A 426 15.31 -31.28 13.70
C LEU A 426 14.07 -30.46 14.03
N ALA A 427 13.15 -30.38 13.07
CA ALA A 427 11.86 -29.76 13.26
C ALA A 427 10.74 -30.49 12.50
N PHE A 428 9.57 -30.55 13.13
CA PHE A 428 8.35 -31.11 12.58
C PHE A 428 7.31 -30.02 12.45
N GLU A 429 6.84 -29.78 11.22
CA GLU A 429 5.71 -28.92 10.94
C GLU A 429 4.43 -29.75 10.88
N ILE A 430 3.46 -29.39 11.70
CA ILE A 430 2.24 -30.15 11.96
C ILE A 430 1.05 -29.29 11.56
N HIS A 431 0.32 -29.73 10.54
CA HIS A 431 -0.84 -29.03 10.00
C HIS A 431 -2.10 -29.82 10.30
N VAL A 432 -3.09 -29.15 10.90
CA VAL A 432 -4.37 -29.75 11.29
C VAL A 432 -5.53 -28.83 10.91
N PRO A 433 -6.77 -29.34 10.78
CA PRO A 433 -7.93 -28.48 10.63
C PRO A 433 -7.97 -27.42 11.73
N SER A 434 -8.26 -26.17 11.37
CA SER A 434 -8.13 -25.03 12.28
C SER A 434 -9.03 -25.16 13.52
N SER A 435 -10.18 -25.84 13.39
CA SER A 435 -11.07 -26.19 14.51
C SER A 435 -10.41 -27.07 15.58
N ALA A 436 -9.35 -27.79 15.25
CA ALA A 436 -8.58 -28.64 16.16
C ALA A 436 -7.20 -28.03 16.53
N GLY A 437 -6.84 -26.88 15.96
CA GLY A 437 -5.51 -26.27 16.14
C GLY A 437 -5.15 -26.03 17.60
N LEU A 438 -6.05 -25.44 18.38
CA LEU A 438 -5.83 -25.18 19.81
C LEU A 438 -5.67 -26.48 20.63
N HIS A 439 -6.48 -27.50 20.33
CA HIS A 439 -6.39 -28.80 21.01
C HIS A 439 -5.01 -29.44 20.81
N VAL A 440 -4.55 -29.52 19.56
CA VAL A 440 -3.25 -30.12 19.23
C VAL A 440 -2.10 -29.30 19.82
N TRP A 441 -2.17 -27.97 19.73
CA TRP A 441 -1.21 -27.06 20.36
C TRP A 441 -1.08 -27.34 21.86
N GLN A 442 -2.20 -27.38 22.58
CA GLN A 442 -2.20 -27.63 24.02
C GLN A 442 -1.66 -29.01 24.38
N LYS A 443 -1.98 -30.04 23.60
CA LYS A 443 -1.50 -31.41 23.84
C LYS A 443 0.00 -31.54 23.64
N ILE A 444 0.57 -30.90 22.62
CA ILE A 444 2.03 -30.84 22.42
C ILE A 444 2.69 -30.05 23.54
N MET A 445 2.14 -28.88 23.91
CA MET A 445 2.64 -28.09 25.04
C MET A 445 2.61 -28.89 26.36
N GLU A 446 1.58 -29.71 26.59
CA GLU A 446 1.43 -30.56 27.77
C GLU A 446 2.48 -31.69 27.82
N ALA A 447 2.62 -32.46 26.73
CA ALA A 447 3.61 -33.53 26.63
C ALA A 447 5.06 -33.00 26.73
N GLY A 448 5.32 -31.82 26.16
CA GLY A 448 6.64 -31.20 26.17
C GLY A 448 7.08 -30.60 27.51
N LYS A 449 6.22 -30.52 28.53
CA LYS A 449 6.56 -29.89 29.83
C LYS A 449 7.77 -30.54 30.50
N THR A 450 7.82 -31.87 30.50
CA THR A 450 8.92 -32.65 31.10
C THR A 450 10.24 -32.49 30.34
N TYR A 451 10.15 -32.15 29.06
CA TYR A 451 11.30 -31.86 28.20
C TYR A 451 11.73 -30.39 28.25
N GLY A 452 11.00 -29.52 28.95
CA GLY A 452 11.28 -28.08 28.96
C GLY A 452 10.90 -27.36 27.66
N LEU A 453 9.89 -27.87 26.94
CA LEU A 453 9.32 -27.23 25.76
C LEU A 453 8.82 -25.82 26.10
N ARG A 454 9.16 -24.84 25.25
CA ARG A 454 8.67 -23.46 25.36
C ARG A 454 7.99 -23.00 24.07
N PRO A 455 6.94 -22.18 24.15
CA PRO A 455 6.49 -21.46 22.96
C PRO A 455 7.56 -20.43 22.59
N PHE A 456 7.71 -20.16 21.29
CA PHE A 456 8.57 -19.07 20.81
C PHE A 456 7.89 -18.27 19.70
N GLY A 457 8.24 -16.99 19.63
CA GLY A 457 7.65 -16.04 18.68
C GLY A 457 8.49 -15.78 17.44
N THR A 458 8.04 -14.85 16.61
CA THR A 458 8.72 -14.50 15.35
C THR A 458 10.10 -13.90 15.55
N ASP A 459 10.38 -13.25 16.68
CA ASP A 459 11.70 -12.65 16.93
C ASP A 459 12.75 -13.73 17.25
N ALA A 460 12.38 -14.72 18.05
CA ALA A 460 13.21 -15.92 18.24
C ALA A 460 13.34 -16.71 16.94
N GLN A 461 12.28 -16.83 16.13
CA GLN A 461 12.36 -17.41 14.79
C GLN A 461 13.39 -16.71 13.90
N ARG A 462 13.44 -15.36 13.91
CA ARG A 462 14.40 -14.56 13.14
C ARG A 462 15.84 -14.80 13.58
N LEU A 463 16.10 -14.96 14.87
CA LEU A 463 17.41 -15.35 15.39
C LEU A 463 17.78 -16.79 14.99
N LEU A 464 16.87 -17.73 15.21
CA LEU A 464 17.11 -19.15 14.95
C LEU A 464 17.40 -19.44 13.48
N ARG A 465 16.66 -18.83 12.54
CA ARG A 465 16.93 -18.97 11.10
C ARG A 465 18.23 -18.29 10.69
N LEU A 466 18.60 -17.19 11.37
CA LEU A 466 19.86 -16.49 11.12
C LEU A 466 21.03 -17.39 11.50
N GLU A 467 20.99 -18.02 12.68
CA GLU A 467 21.99 -19.00 13.12
C GLU A 467 22.15 -20.18 12.13
N MET A 468 21.04 -20.63 11.51
CA MET A 468 21.04 -21.68 10.49
C MET A 468 21.60 -21.23 9.13
N GLY A 469 21.79 -19.93 8.89
CA GLY A 469 22.20 -19.41 7.59
C GLY A 469 21.07 -19.16 6.60
N HIS A 470 19.80 -19.26 7.01
CA HIS A 470 18.66 -19.09 6.10
C HIS A 470 18.25 -17.62 5.94
N HIS A 471 18.22 -17.13 4.70
CA HIS A 471 17.70 -15.80 4.38
C HIS A 471 16.18 -15.76 4.50
N LEU A 472 15.64 -14.59 4.85
CA LEU A 472 14.21 -14.33 4.94
C LEU A 472 13.78 -13.40 3.81
N ILE A 473 12.76 -13.81 3.06
CA ILE A 473 12.23 -13.03 1.94
C ILE A 473 11.72 -11.66 2.42
N SER A 474 11.97 -10.62 1.63
CA SER A 474 11.66 -9.21 1.93
C SER A 474 12.43 -8.59 3.10
N HIS A 475 13.26 -9.37 3.80
CA HIS A 475 14.16 -8.89 4.84
C HIS A 475 15.61 -8.89 4.35
N ASP A 476 16.07 -10.05 3.88
CA ASP A 476 17.39 -10.25 3.27
C ASP A 476 17.36 -10.16 1.74
N THR A 477 16.17 -10.31 1.17
CA THR A 477 15.91 -9.99 -0.23
C THR A 477 15.12 -8.69 -0.32
N ASP A 478 15.31 -7.95 -1.40
CA ASP A 478 14.50 -6.80 -1.76
C ASP A 478 13.92 -6.98 -3.16
N GLY A 479 13.13 -6.02 -3.63
CA GLY A 479 12.52 -6.04 -4.96
C GLY A 479 13.51 -6.01 -6.14
N LEU A 480 14.82 -6.18 -5.89
CA LEU A 480 15.88 -6.24 -6.89
C LEU A 480 16.80 -7.47 -6.71
N THR A 481 16.69 -8.20 -5.59
CA THR A 481 17.57 -9.34 -5.30
C THR A 481 17.25 -10.54 -6.18
N ASN A 482 18.24 -11.01 -6.93
CA ASN A 482 18.13 -12.25 -7.72
C ASN A 482 18.88 -13.42 -7.05
N PRO A 483 18.61 -14.69 -7.43
CA PRO A 483 19.23 -15.87 -6.82
C PRO A 483 20.76 -15.88 -6.81
N PHE A 484 21.43 -15.29 -7.80
CA PHE A 484 22.90 -15.26 -7.87
C PHE A 484 23.54 -14.30 -6.86
N GLU A 485 22.77 -13.33 -6.39
CA GLU A 485 23.20 -12.38 -5.35
C GLU A 485 22.92 -12.94 -3.95
N ALA A 486 21.89 -13.77 -3.78
CA ALA A 486 21.45 -14.30 -2.48
C ALA A 486 22.06 -15.66 -2.10
N HIS A 487 23.03 -16.17 -2.87
CA HIS A 487 23.58 -17.53 -2.73
C HIS A 487 22.50 -18.63 -2.82
N ALA A 488 21.52 -18.43 -3.71
CA ALA A 488 20.36 -19.29 -3.84
C ALA A 488 20.29 -20.00 -5.21
N GLU A 489 21.40 -19.97 -5.97
CA GLU A 489 21.52 -20.59 -7.30
C GLU A 489 21.24 -22.10 -7.30
N SER A 490 21.50 -22.80 -6.19
CA SER A 490 21.24 -24.24 -6.05
C SER A 490 19.75 -24.59 -6.12
N LEU A 491 18.87 -23.62 -5.86
CA LEU A 491 17.42 -23.75 -5.92
C LEU A 491 16.84 -23.43 -7.31
N VAL A 492 17.69 -23.11 -8.29
CA VAL A 492 17.28 -22.70 -9.63
C VAL A 492 17.64 -23.77 -10.67
N ALA A 493 16.64 -24.52 -11.14
CA ALA A 493 16.83 -25.49 -12.21
C ALA A 493 16.82 -24.81 -13.59
N MET A 494 17.94 -24.15 -13.93
CA MET A 494 18.11 -23.41 -15.20
C MET A 494 17.96 -24.28 -16.46
N ASP A 495 18.07 -25.59 -16.34
CA ASP A 495 17.95 -26.58 -17.42
C ASP A 495 16.49 -26.91 -17.80
N LYS A 496 15.50 -26.42 -17.04
CA LYS A 496 14.08 -26.53 -17.40
C LYS A 496 13.76 -25.80 -18.70
N ALA A 497 12.73 -26.24 -19.41
CA ALA A 497 12.26 -25.58 -20.62
C ALA A 497 11.80 -24.13 -20.36
N PHE A 498 11.07 -23.92 -19.26
CA PHE A 498 10.55 -22.62 -18.85
C PHE A 498 10.23 -22.62 -17.35
N PHE A 499 10.46 -21.47 -16.71
CA PHE A 499 9.81 -21.04 -15.46
C PHE A 499 9.77 -19.50 -15.42
N ILE A 500 8.89 -18.92 -14.61
CA ILE A 500 8.77 -17.47 -14.44
C ILE A 500 10.13 -16.89 -14.02
N GLY A 501 10.60 -15.84 -14.73
CA GLY A 501 11.89 -15.20 -14.46
C GLY A 501 13.11 -15.85 -15.12
N GLN A 502 13.00 -17.08 -15.66
CA GLN A 502 14.13 -17.79 -16.28
C GLN A 502 14.81 -16.97 -17.39
N ARG A 503 14.02 -16.32 -18.25
CA ARG A 503 14.54 -15.51 -19.36
C ARG A 503 15.44 -14.38 -18.88
N SER A 504 15.07 -13.75 -17.78
CA SER A 504 15.81 -12.65 -17.15
C SER A 504 17.06 -13.15 -16.45
N LEU A 505 16.98 -14.29 -15.75
CA LEU A 505 18.17 -14.94 -15.19
C LEU A 505 19.21 -15.30 -16.29
N LYS A 506 18.78 -15.78 -17.47
CA LYS A 506 19.67 -16.01 -18.63
C LYS A 506 20.37 -14.74 -19.12
N ILE A 507 19.77 -13.55 -18.94
CA ILE A 507 20.43 -12.26 -19.25
C ILE A 507 21.42 -11.91 -18.14
N LEU A 508 20.99 -12.04 -16.89
CA LEU A 508 21.79 -11.69 -15.71
C LEU A 508 23.04 -12.56 -15.59
N GLN A 509 22.97 -13.84 -15.94
CA GLN A 509 24.15 -14.74 -16.00
C GLN A 509 25.26 -14.26 -16.92
N LYS A 510 24.94 -13.43 -17.93
CA LYS A 510 25.93 -12.87 -18.86
C LYS A 510 26.55 -11.57 -18.35
N LYS A 511 26.08 -11.05 -17.22
CA LYS A 511 26.56 -9.82 -16.59
C LYS A 511 27.34 -10.17 -15.32
N PRO A 512 28.34 -9.35 -14.94
CA PRO A 512 28.99 -9.52 -13.65
C PRO A 512 27.97 -9.28 -12.53
N VAL A 513 27.99 -10.15 -11.52
CA VAL A 513 27.26 -9.93 -10.26
C VAL A 513 27.86 -8.70 -9.57
N LYS A 514 27.02 -7.80 -9.06
CA LYS A 514 27.48 -6.52 -8.45
C LYS A 514 27.55 -6.55 -6.94
N LYS A 515 26.80 -7.46 -6.31
CA LYS A 515 26.71 -7.63 -4.87
C LYS A 515 26.45 -9.09 -4.53
N LYS A 516 26.92 -9.54 -3.37
CA LYS A 516 26.62 -10.87 -2.83
C LYS A 516 26.19 -10.75 -1.38
N LEU A 517 25.16 -11.49 -1.01
CA LEU A 517 24.75 -11.70 0.37
C LEU A 517 25.74 -12.65 1.02
N VAL A 518 26.31 -12.23 2.15
CA VAL A 518 27.29 -13.00 2.92
C VAL A 518 26.88 -13.11 4.37
N THR A 519 27.33 -14.19 5.00
CA THR A 519 27.27 -14.42 6.44
C THR A 519 28.48 -13.78 7.11
N PHE A 520 28.28 -13.03 8.19
CA PHE A 520 29.36 -12.37 8.90
C PHE A 520 29.21 -12.47 10.42
N VAL A 521 30.35 -12.37 11.12
CA VAL A 521 30.41 -12.14 12.56
C VAL A 521 31.06 -10.79 12.84
N LEU A 522 30.66 -10.15 13.93
CA LEU A 522 31.31 -8.94 14.42
C LEU A 522 32.50 -9.31 15.31
N ASP A 523 33.53 -8.47 15.34
CA ASP A 523 34.64 -8.60 16.29
C ASP A 523 34.12 -8.60 17.74
N ALA A 524 34.84 -9.26 18.66
CA ALA A 524 34.41 -9.35 20.06
C ALA A 524 34.49 -8.01 20.82
N ASP A 525 35.33 -7.07 20.37
CA ASP A 525 35.61 -5.77 20.98
C ASP A 525 34.96 -4.60 20.22
N PHE A 526 33.86 -4.85 19.51
CA PHE A 526 33.09 -3.82 18.81
C PHE A 526 32.64 -2.69 19.76
N GLY A 527 32.61 -1.45 19.27
CA GLY A 527 32.26 -0.29 20.07
C GLY A 527 30.75 0.01 20.12
N GLU A 528 30.09 -0.08 18.97
CA GLU A 528 28.66 0.13 18.79
C GLU A 528 28.08 -1.02 17.96
N LEU A 529 26.97 -1.60 18.41
CA LEU A 529 26.31 -2.68 17.68
C LEU A 529 25.73 -2.14 16.36
N PRO A 530 26.17 -2.61 15.18
CA PRO A 530 25.53 -2.23 13.94
C PRO A 530 24.07 -2.69 13.91
N LYS A 531 23.24 -1.95 13.19
CA LYS A 531 21.82 -2.25 12.98
C LYS A 531 21.56 -2.71 11.55
N GLU A 532 20.40 -3.30 11.35
CA GLU A 532 19.88 -3.54 10.00
C GLU A 532 19.86 -2.22 9.22
N CYS A 533 20.12 -2.31 7.91
CA CYS A 533 20.30 -1.17 7.00
C CYS A 533 21.56 -0.30 7.23
N ASN A 534 22.40 -0.56 8.23
CA ASN A 534 23.72 0.06 8.30
C ASN A 534 24.56 -0.33 7.06
N LEU A 535 25.38 0.62 6.61
CA LEU A 535 26.04 0.54 5.31
C LEU A 535 27.39 -0.17 5.44
N VAL A 536 27.67 -1.06 4.50
CA VAL A 536 29.02 -1.56 4.28
C VAL A 536 29.78 -0.51 3.48
N ILE A 537 30.94 -0.10 3.98
CA ILE A 537 31.77 0.96 3.40
C ILE A 537 33.09 0.37 2.90
N GLU A 538 33.46 0.70 1.67
CA GLU A 538 34.76 0.39 1.08
C GLU A 538 35.34 1.70 0.52
N LYS A 539 36.51 2.13 1.00
CA LYS A 539 37.21 3.35 0.54
C LYS A 539 36.33 4.62 0.55
N GLY A 540 35.45 4.74 1.53
CA GLY A 540 34.54 5.88 1.70
C GLY A 540 33.24 5.80 0.88
N GLU A 541 33.11 4.78 0.02
CA GLU A 541 31.93 4.56 -0.81
C GLU A 541 31.05 3.42 -0.26
N ILE A 542 29.77 3.40 -0.66
CA ILE A 542 28.83 2.35 -0.26
C ILE A 542 29.12 1.08 -1.08
N ALA A 543 29.54 0.02 -0.38
CA ALA A 543 29.80 -1.31 -0.93
C ALA A 543 28.64 -2.29 -0.68
N GLY A 544 27.68 -1.92 0.17
CA GLY A 544 26.47 -2.71 0.42
C GLY A 544 25.79 -2.33 1.73
N ARG A 545 25.10 -3.29 2.35
CA ARG A 545 24.31 -3.05 3.58
C ARG A 545 24.12 -4.32 4.41
N VAL A 546 24.02 -4.14 5.72
CA VAL A 546 23.53 -5.18 6.64
C VAL A 546 22.03 -5.39 6.41
N THR A 547 21.61 -6.65 6.25
CA THR A 547 20.20 -7.03 6.11
C THR A 547 19.64 -7.63 7.39
N SER A 548 20.43 -8.47 8.07
CA SER A 548 20.08 -9.12 9.33
C SER A 548 21.24 -9.02 10.29
N ILE A 549 20.98 -8.76 11.57
CA ILE A 549 22.01 -8.79 12.62
C ILE A 549 21.37 -9.09 13.97
N SER A 550 22.02 -9.95 14.76
CA SER A 550 21.64 -10.22 16.14
C SER A 550 22.81 -10.79 16.93
N PHE A 551 22.81 -10.55 18.23
CA PHE A 551 23.59 -11.38 19.15
C PHE A 551 22.93 -12.76 19.30
N SER A 552 23.72 -13.83 19.28
CA SER A 552 23.29 -15.19 19.61
C SER A 552 24.00 -15.65 20.88
N GLU A 553 23.25 -15.95 21.94
CA GLU A 553 23.82 -16.58 23.15
C GLU A 553 24.35 -17.99 22.88
N TYR A 554 23.75 -18.70 21.91
CA TYR A 554 24.16 -20.07 21.57
C TYR A 554 25.54 -20.08 20.89
N VAL A 555 25.78 -19.15 19.96
CA VAL A 555 27.06 -19.00 19.24
C VAL A 555 28.05 -18.09 20.02
N ASN A 556 27.53 -17.32 20.98
CA ASN A 556 28.27 -16.32 21.77
C ASN A 556 28.99 -15.28 20.89
N ARG A 557 28.31 -14.82 19.84
CA ARG A 557 28.78 -13.83 18.87
C ARG A 557 27.62 -12.98 18.35
N VAL A 558 27.94 -11.79 17.86
CA VAL A 558 27.03 -11.04 16.98
C VAL A 558 27.20 -11.62 15.57
N ILE A 559 26.10 -12.10 15.01
CA ILE A 559 26.01 -12.75 13.70
C ILE A 559 25.09 -11.93 12.81
N GLY A 560 25.32 -11.98 11.49
CA GLY A 560 24.49 -11.22 10.56
C GLY A 560 24.67 -11.59 9.10
N PHE A 561 23.82 -11.01 8.27
CA PHE A 561 23.91 -11.02 6.82
C PHE A 561 24.15 -9.62 6.29
N ALA A 562 25.00 -9.51 5.27
CA ALA A 562 25.23 -8.26 4.57
C ALA A 562 25.37 -8.49 3.07
N PHE A 563 24.87 -7.55 2.27
CA PHE A 563 25.34 -7.42 0.90
C PHE A 563 26.72 -6.75 0.92
N VAL A 564 27.66 -7.34 0.18
CA VAL A 564 29.02 -6.83 -0.03
C VAL A 564 29.39 -6.91 -1.51
N LEU A 565 30.50 -6.30 -1.90
CA LEU A 565 31.03 -6.47 -3.26
C LEU A 565 31.48 -7.94 -3.47
N PRO A 566 31.38 -8.49 -4.70
CA PRO A 566 31.71 -9.90 -4.96
C PRO A 566 33.12 -10.33 -4.51
N GLU A 567 34.10 -9.44 -4.62
CA GLU A 567 35.48 -9.63 -4.18
C GLU A 567 35.64 -9.73 -2.66
N GLN A 568 34.69 -9.18 -1.91
CA GLN A 568 34.64 -9.21 -0.44
C GLN A 568 33.92 -10.46 0.08
N ALA A 569 33.35 -11.29 -0.79
CA ALA A 569 32.43 -12.36 -0.39
C ALA A 569 33.09 -13.67 0.07
N LYS A 570 34.42 -13.73 0.13
CA LYS A 570 35.16 -14.93 0.53
C LYS A 570 35.22 -15.03 2.06
N ALA A 571 35.02 -16.23 2.60
CA ALA A 571 35.24 -16.49 4.03
C ALA A 571 36.64 -16.04 4.48
N GLY A 572 36.71 -15.45 5.67
CA GLY A 572 37.89 -14.79 6.25
C GLY A 572 38.13 -13.35 5.74
N HIS A 573 37.38 -12.88 4.75
CA HIS A 573 37.47 -11.48 4.33
C HIS A 573 36.87 -10.55 5.38
N ARG A 574 37.47 -9.38 5.56
CA ARG A 574 37.01 -8.38 6.54
C ARG A 574 36.51 -7.13 5.85
N PHE A 575 35.38 -6.60 6.32
CA PHE A 575 34.77 -5.39 5.77
C PHE A 575 34.29 -4.44 6.88
N ALA A 576 34.15 -3.17 6.52
CA ALA A 576 33.75 -2.10 7.44
C ALA A 576 32.25 -1.84 7.37
N ILE A 577 31.60 -1.74 8.52
CA ILE A 577 30.20 -1.34 8.66
C ILE A 577 30.15 0.02 9.35
N ARG A 578 29.46 0.99 8.74
CA ARG A 578 29.22 2.29 9.36
C ARG A 578 27.91 2.29 10.15
N THR A 579 28.04 2.49 11.46
CA THR A 579 26.94 2.59 12.43
C THR A 579 26.25 3.95 12.38
N ASP A 580 25.15 4.11 13.14
CA ASP A 580 24.34 5.33 13.14
C ASP A 580 25.12 6.56 13.67
N SER A 581 26.06 6.35 14.60
CA SER A 581 26.93 7.42 15.10
C SER A 581 28.02 7.83 14.11
N GLY A 582 28.18 7.08 13.00
CA GLY A 582 29.28 7.23 12.05
C GLY A 582 30.53 6.42 12.42
N ARG A 583 30.53 5.68 13.55
CA ARG A 583 31.61 4.76 13.91
C ARG A 583 31.73 3.63 12.88
N ILE A 584 32.96 3.23 12.58
CA ILE A 584 33.27 2.09 11.74
C ILE A 584 33.54 0.87 12.62
N GLU A 585 32.78 -0.19 12.39
CA GLU A 585 32.96 -1.50 13.02
C GLU A 585 33.45 -2.51 11.98
N MET A 586 34.33 -3.41 12.39
CA MET A 586 34.86 -4.45 11.52
C MET A 586 34.07 -5.75 11.68
N ALA A 587 33.70 -6.32 10.54
CA ALA A 587 33.06 -7.63 10.44
C ALA A 587 33.92 -8.60 9.63
N GLU A 588 33.81 -9.88 9.92
CA GLU A 588 34.48 -10.96 9.19
C GLU A 588 33.44 -11.87 8.52
N VAL A 589 33.63 -12.15 7.23
CA VAL A 589 32.83 -13.11 6.48
C VAL A 589 33.13 -14.53 6.98
N VAL A 590 32.10 -15.27 7.35
CA VAL A 590 32.20 -16.67 7.79
C VAL A 590 31.47 -17.61 6.83
N GLU A 591 31.61 -18.92 7.03
CA GLU A 591 30.82 -19.91 6.28
C GLU A 591 29.32 -19.85 6.63
N HIS A 592 28.49 -20.43 5.76
CA HIS A 592 27.06 -20.10 5.67
C HIS A 592 26.22 -20.41 6.94
N SER A 593 26.55 -21.46 7.70
CA SER A 593 25.89 -21.77 8.97
C SER A 593 26.75 -21.31 10.13
N PHE A 594 26.16 -20.55 11.07
CA PHE A 594 26.87 -20.12 12.28
C PHE A 594 26.97 -21.23 13.33
N LEU A 595 26.21 -22.32 13.19
CA LEU A 595 26.26 -23.43 14.14
C LEU A 595 27.58 -24.20 14.09
N SER A 596 28.32 -24.15 12.98
CA SER A 596 29.66 -24.76 12.88
C SER A 596 30.69 -24.03 13.75
N LEU A 597 30.46 -22.76 14.09
CA LEU A 597 31.37 -21.97 14.93
C LEU A 597 31.44 -22.47 16.38
N ASN A 598 30.47 -23.28 16.82
CA ASN A 598 30.45 -23.92 18.14
C ASN A 598 31.25 -25.23 18.21
N GLN A 599 31.77 -25.73 17.08
CA GLN A 599 32.55 -26.98 17.03
C GLN A 599 34.07 -26.75 17.17
N GLY A 600 34.49 -25.55 17.60
CA GLY A 600 35.89 -25.12 17.75
C GLY A 600 36.37 -24.99 19.17
#